data_AF-A0A060C105-F1
#
_entry.id   AF-A0A060C105-F1
#
_cell.length_a   1.000
_cell.length_b   1.000
_cell.length_c   1.000
_cell.angle_alpha   90.00
_cell.angle_beta   90.00
_cell.angle_gamma   90.00
#
_symmetry.space_group_name_H-M   'P 1'
#
loop_
_entity.id
_entity.type
_entity.pdbx_description
1 polymer ?
#
loop_
_entity_poly.entity_id
_entity_poly.type
_entity_poly.pdbx_seq_one_letter_code
_entity_poly.pdbx_strand_id
1 'polypeptide(L)'
;MGMPPMTSREPAVVGTAIGSTAYTGMIVDGHHVSWEMAGIAWQARPLPDRIFLVSDAMSTIGGPDHFELYGERIEVRDGALVNAAGSLAGRIST
;
A
#
# COMPACT_ATOMS: atom_id res chain seq x y z
N MET A 1 -10.58 0.86 -3.77
CA MET A 1 -10.16 1.17 -5.16
C MET A 1 -8.64 1.29 -5.17
N GLY A 2 -7.95 0.52 -6.02
CA GLY A 2 -6.50 0.67 -6.22
C GLY A 2 -6.17 1.70 -7.29
N MET A 3 -4.91 2.11 -7.37
CA MET A 3 -4.40 2.94 -8.47
C MET A 3 -4.34 2.12 -9.77
N PRO A 4 -4.69 2.67 -10.94
CA PRO A 4 -4.48 1.98 -12.21
C PRO A 4 -3.01 1.58 -12.41
N PRO A 5 -2.74 0.40 -12.99
CA PRO A 5 -1.37 -0.06 -13.21
C PRO A 5 -0.66 0.81 -14.25
N MET A 6 0.65 0.98 -14.10
CA MET A 6 1.46 1.61 -15.14
C MET A 6 1.60 0.67 -16.34
N THR A 7 1.61 1.23 -17.54
CA THR A 7 1.92 0.53 -18.79
C THR A 7 3.03 1.26 -19.54
N SER A 8 3.51 0.69 -20.65
CA SER A 8 4.60 1.30 -21.43
C SER A 8 4.24 2.65 -22.06
N ARG A 9 2.95 2.92 -22.31
CA ARG A 9 2.48 4.17 -22.94
C ARG A 9 1.74 5.09 -21.98
N GLU A 10 1.33 4.57 -20.82
CA GLU A 10 0.59 5.33 -19.83
C GLU A 10 1.17 5.05 -18.44
N PRO A 11 1.89 6.02 -17.85
CA PRO A 11 2.53 5.82 -16.55
C PRO A 11 1.52 5.65 -15.41
N ALA A 12 0.27 6.11 -15.60
CA ALA A 12 -0.75 6.22 -14.56
C ALA A 12 -0.20 6.91 -13.29
N VAL A 13 -0.89 6.78 -12.16
CA VAL A 13 -0.47 7.48 -10.93
C VAL A 13 0.85 6.89 -10.39
N VAL A 14 1.07 5.57 -10.54
CA VAL A 14 2.29 4.90 -10.04
C VAL A 14 3.54 5.39 -10.77
N GLY A 15 3.55 5.33 -12.10
CA GLY A 15 4.70 5.77 -12.91
C GLY A 15 4.93 7.28 -12.79
N THR A 16 3.86 8.08 -12.72
CA THR A 16 3.97 9.53 -12.50
C THR A 16 4.55 9.83 -11.12
N ALA A 17 4.13 9.14 -10.05
CA ALA A 17 4.69 9.35 -8.72
C ALA A 17 6.18 9.03 -8.67
N ILE A 18 6.60 7.89 -9.24
CA ILE A 18 8.01 7.47 -9.30
C ILE A 18 8.87 8.50 -10.05
N GLY A 19 8.41 8.98 -11.21
CA GLY A 19 9.12 9.95 -12.03
C GLY A 19 9.06 11.41 -11.53
N SER A 20 8.35 11.68 -10.43
CA SER A 20 8.16 13.03 -9.91
C SER A 20 9.11 13.38 -8.78
N THR A 21 9.15 14.68 -8.44
CA THR A 21 9.84 15.20 -7.24
C THR A 21 8.95 15.22 -5.99
N ALA A 22 7.70 14.75 -6.10
CA ALA A 22 6.76 14.71 -4.97
C ALA A 22 7.17 13.65 -3.94
N TYR A 23 6.80 13.87 -2.69
CA TYR A 23 6.91 12.83 -1.65
C TYR A 23 5.92 11.70 -1.93
N THR A 24 6.34 10.46 -1.73
CA THR A 24 5.51 9.27 -1.94
C THR A 24 5.62 8.32 -0.75
N GLY A 25 4.48 7.97 -0.18
CA GLY A 25 4.40 6.94 0.84
C GLY A 25 4.46 5.56 0.19
N MET A 26 5.22 4.64 0.77
CA MET A 26 5.29 3.25 0.31
C MET A 26 5.15 2.28 1.48
N ILE A 27 4.27 1.29 1.31
CA ILE A 27 4.12 0.16 2.23
C ILE A 27 5.08 -0.92 1.77
N VAL A 28 6.14 -1.15 2.55
CA VAL A 28 7.25 -2.04 2.19
C VAL A 28 7.20 -3.31 3.03
N ASP A 29 6.20 -4.15 2.76
CA ASP A 29 5.91 -5.37 3.54
C ASP A 29 5.98 -6.67 2.71
N GLY A 30 6.29 -6.56 1.42
CA GLY A 30 6.38 -7.69 0.47
C GLY A 30 5.03 -8.20 -0.06
N HIS A 31 3.91 -7.71 0.47
CA HIS A 31 2.56 -8.12 0.05
C HIS A 31 1.85 -7.01 -0.72
N HIS A 32 1.93 -5.76 -0.26
CA HIS A 32 1.39 -4.60 -0.96
C HIS A 32 2.21 -4.28 -2.21
N VAL A 33 3.53 -4.40 -2.09
CA VAL A 33 4.51 -4.15 -3.16
C VAL A 33 5.56 -5.24 -3.11
N SER A 34 5.88 -5.84 -4.26
CA SER A 34 6.98 -6.82 -4.34
C SER A 34 8.32 -6.14 -4.02
N TRP A 35 9.27 -6.90 -3.50
CA TRP A 35 10.60 -6.37 -3.15
C TRP A 35 11.32 -5.75 -4.35
N GLU A 36 11.17 -6.35 -5.53
CA GLU A 36 11.73 -5.87 -6.79
C GLU A 36 11.11 -4.53 -7.20
N MET A 37 9.79 -4.39 -7.08
CA MET A 37 9.10 -3.15 -7.40
C MET A 37 9.45 -2.02 -6.43
N ALA A 38 9.61 -2.32 -5.15
CA ALA A 38 10.11 -1.36 -4.17
C ALA A 38 11.53 -0.87 -4.53
N GLY A 39 12.42 -1.78 -4.94
CA GLY A 39 13.76 -1.45 -5.40
C GLY A 39 13.76 -0.57 -6.67
N ILE A 40 12.95 -0.91 -7.65
CA ILE A 40 12.78 -0.12 -8.89
C ILE A 40 12.29 1.29 -8.55
N ALA A 41 11.24 1.41 -7.75
CA ALA A 41 10.67 2.70 -7.38
C ALA A 41 11.68 3.59 -6.62
N TRP A 42 12.50 3.00 -5.76
CA TRP A 42 13.56 3.70 -5.02
C TRP A 42 14.67 4.21 -5.94
N GLN A 43 15.18 3.36 -6.83
CA GLN A 43 16.29 3.72 -7.73
C GLN A 43 15.87 4.71 -8.83
N ALA A 44 14.61 4.65 -9.28
CA ALA A 44 14.11 5.48 -10.36
C ALA A 44 13.76 6.92 -9.93
N ARG A 45 13.85 7.26 -8.64
CA ARG A 45 13.49 8.60 -8.17
C ARG A 45 14.45 9.66 -8.76
N PRO A 46 13.93 10.79 -9.28
CA PRO A 46 14.78 11.86 -9.80
C PRO A 46 15.49 12.64 -8.69
N LEU A 47 15.01 12.57 -7.46
CA LEU A 47 15.61 13.19 -6.27
C LEU A 47 15.65 12.18 -5.11
N PRO A 48 16.74 12.15 -4.32
CA PRO A 48 16.81 11.33 -3.12
C PRO A 48 15.83 11.84 -2.04
N ASP A 49 15.58 11.01 -1.03
CA ASP A 49 14.78 11.36 0.15
C ASP A 49 13.34 11.83 -0.17
N ARG A 50 12.71 11.16 -1.15
CA ARG A 50 11.32 11.40 -1.56
C ARG A 50 10.38 10.22 -1.33
N ILE A 51 10.90 9.08 -0.89
CA ILE A 51 10.10 7.95 -0.44
C ILE A 51 10.13 7.91 1.08
N PHE A 52 8.95 7.83 1.69
CA PHE A 52 8.80 7.61 3.13
C PHE A 52 8.00 6.33 3.36
N LEU A 53 8.38 5.58 4.40
CA LEU A 53 7.74 4.32 4.74
C LEU A 53 6.46 4.59 5.53
N VAL A 54 5.38 3.93 5.13
CA VAL A 54 4.11 3.93 5.86
C VAL A 54 3.73 2.48 6.16
N SER A 55 3.17 2.23 7.34
CA SER A 55 2.75 0.89 7.73
C SER A 55 1.41 0.49 7.12
N ASP A 56 0.55 1.48 6.84
CA ASP A 56 -0.87 1.27 6.56
C ASP A 56 -1.57 0.38 7.60
N ALA A 57 -1.11 0.52 8.85
CA ALA A 57 -1.63 -0.19 9.99
C ALA A 57 -3.02 0.33 10.38
N MET A 58 -3.96 -0.58 10.62
CA MET A 58 -5.26 -0.26 11.21
C MET A 58 -5.39 -0.77 12.65
N SER A 59 -6.48 -0.37 13.32
CA SER A 59 -6.81 -0.54 14.74
C SER A 59 -6.80 -1.97 15.29
N THR A 60 -6.56 -2.96 14.46
CA THR A 60 -6.48 -4.38 14.85
C THR A 60 -5.08 -4.78 15.34
N ILE A 61 -4.07 -3.91 15.29
CA ILE A 61 -2.79 -4.14 15.99
C ILE A 61 -3.05 -4.18 17.51
N GLY A 62 -2.99 -5.39 18.09
CA GLY A 62 -3.25 -5.63 19.52
C GLY A 62 -4.72 -5.50 19.94
N GLY A 63 -5.62 -5.37 18.97
CA GLY A 63 -7.06 -5.20 19.17
C GLY A 63 -7.87 -6.44 18.79
N PRO A 64 -9.20 -6.35 18.77
CA PRO A 64 -10.09 -7.42 18.31
C PRO A 64 -9.80 -7.82 16.86
N ASP A 65 -10.18 -9.04 16.48
CA ASP A 65 -9.99 -9.64 15.14
C ASP A 65 -10.89 -9.02 14.05
N HIS A 66 -11.66 -7.99 14.39
CA HIS A 66 -12.52 -7.25 13.49
C HIS A 66 -12.79 -5.83 13.99
N PHE A 67 -13.20 -4.95 13.09
CA PHE A 67 -13.68 -3.60 13.40
C PHE A 67 -14.61 -3.09 12.32
N GLU A 68 -15.34 -2.01 12.60
CA GLU A 68 -16.16 -1.33 11.60
C GLU A 68 -15.39 -0.17 10.97
N LEU A 69 -15.36 -0.13 9.65
CA LEU A 69 -14.80 0.97 8.85
C LEU A 69 -15.85 1.42 7.84
N TYR A 70 -16.27 2.68 7.92
CA TYR A 70 -17.31 3.26 7.05
C TYR A 70 -18.64 2.46 7.00
N GLY A 71 -19.00 1.77 8.10
CA GLY A 71 -20.19 0.92 8.18
C GLY A 71 -20.03 -0.48 7.58
N GLU A 72 -18.83 -0.83 7.09
CA GLU A 72 -18.48 -2.19 6.72
C GLU A 72 -17.70 -2.88 7.85
N ARG A 73 -18.01 -4.15 8.10
CA ARG A 73 -17.21 -5.01 8.98
C ARG A 73 -15.96 -5.45 8.23
N ILE A 74 -14.80 -5.12 8.80
CA ILE A 74 -13.48 -5.51 8.32
C ILE A 74 -12.94 -6.58 9.26
N GLU A 75 -12.48 -7.70 8.72
CA GLU A 75 -12.00 -8.84 9.48
C GLU A 75 -10.53 -9.12 9.18
N VAL A 76 -9.83 -9.67 10.17
CA VAL A 76 -8.44 -10.10 10.03
C VAL A 76 -8.42 -11.54 9.54
N ARG A 77 -7.88 -11.78 8.35
CA ARG A 77 -7.69 -13.12 7.78
C ARG A 77 -6.25 -13.28 7.32
N ASP A 78 -5.55 -14.27 7.86
CA ASP A 78 -4.14 -14.56 7.53
C ASP A 78 -3.21 -13.33 7.65
N GLY A 79 -3.49 -12.46 8.63
CA GLY A 79 -2.74 -11.22 8.86
C GLY A 79 -3.10 -10.06 7.94
N ALA A 80 -4.05 -10.24 7.00
CA ALA A 80 -4.57 -9.21 6.12
C ALA A 80 -5.96 -8.74 6.56
N LEU A 81 -6.30 -7.48 6.25
CA LEU A 81 -7.63 -6.94 6.49
C LEU A 81 -8.49 -7.15 5.25
N VAL A 82 -9.60 -7.84 5.43
CA VAL A 82 -10.50 -8.24 4.36
C VAL A 82 -11.89 -7.68 4.67
N ASN A 83 -12.47 -6.97 3.70
CA ASN A 83 -13.86 -6.53 3.82
C ASN A 83 -14.84 -7.62 3.36
N ALA A 84 -16.14 -7.40 3.52
CA ALA A 84 -17.18 -8.36 3.13
C ALA A 84 -17.16 -8.75 1.63
N ALA A 85 -16.57 -7.90 0.77
CA ALA A 85 -16.40 -8.15 -0.65
C ALA A 85 -15.11 -8.92 -1.00
N GLY A 86 -14.28 -9.28 -0.01
CA GLY A 86 -13.00 -9.96 -0.20
C GLY A 86 -11.85 -9.04 -0.64
N SER A 87 -12.05 -7.72 -0.61
CA SER A 87 -11.03 -6.74 -0.99
C SER A 87 -10.08 -6.45 0.17
N LEU A 88 -8.78 -6.27 -0.15
CA LEU A 88 -7.74 -5.93 0.82
C LEU A 88 -7.95 -4.48 1.29
N ALA A 89 -8.18 -4.29 2.59
CA ALA A 89 -8.41 -2.98 3.19
C ALA A 89 -7.18 -2.42 3.92
N GLY A 90 -6.13 -3.21 4.10
CA GLY A 90 -4.90 -2.86 4.83
C GLY A 90 -4.27 -4.10 5.47
N ARG A 91 -3.27 -3.93 6.35
CA ARG A 91 -2.62 -5.05 7.06
C ARG A 91 -2.34 -4.73 8.53
N ILE A 92 -2.31 -5.76 9.36
CA ILE A 92 -1.70 -5.73 10.69
C ILE A 92 -0.22 -5.97 10.53
N SER A 93 0.60 -4.94 10.78
CA SER A 93 2.04 -5.15 11.00
C SER A 93 2.24 -5.44 12.49
N THR A 94 2.71 -6.64 12.81
CA THR A 94 3.38 -6.94 14.09
C THR A 94 4.71 -6.22 14.20
#